data_AF-A0A9P6Q5N1-F1
#
_entry.id   AF-A0A9P6Q5N1-F1
#
_cell.length_a   1.000
_cell.length_b   1.000
_cell.length_c   1.000
_cell.angle_alpha   90.00
_cell.angle_beta   90.00
_cell.angle_gamma   90.00
#
_symmetry.space_group_name_H-M   'P 1'
#
loop_
_entity.id
_entity.type
_entity.pdbx_description
1 polymer ?
#
loop_
_entity_poly.entity_id
_entity_poly.type
_entity_poly.pdbx_seq_one_letter_code
_entity_poly.pdbx_strand_id
1 'polypeptide(L)'
;MADDKYVEELKKIHTQIKVLTASHEAALAQLASLRTNCRRIGIQAQQALYVGKSLNPEGAIMFLNYREDGITPYFTAFKYGLKETKVASVCTT
;
A
#
# COMPACT_ATOMS: atom_id res chain seq x y z
N MET A 1 44.47 7.18 -2.09
CA MET A 1 43.42 8.09 -2.58
C MET A 1 42.36 7.18 -3.18
N ALA A 2 41.11 7.23 -2.71
CA ALA A 2 40.07 6.35 -3.24
C ALA A 2 39.90 6.62 -4.74
N ASP A 3 39.87 5.58 -5.56
CA ASP A 3 39.83 5.67 -7.01
C ASP A 3 38.60 6.49 -7.45
N ASP A 4 38.76 7.45 -8.37
CA ASP A 4 37.69 8.38 -8.79
C ASP A 4 36.39 7.67 -9.22
N LYS A 5 36.53 6.45 -9.73
CA LYS A 5 35.42 5.55 -10.08
C LYS A 5 34.52 5.21 -8.88
N TYR A 6 35.12 4.95 -7.70
CA TYR A 6 34.40 4.63 -6.47
C TYR A 6 33.58 5.82 -5.96
N VAL A 7 34.10 7.04 -6.14
CA VAL A 7 33.43 8.29 -5.75
C VAL A 7 32.22 8.58 -6.66
N GLU A 8 32.30 8.28 -7.96
CA GLU A 8 31.14 8.36 -8.85
C GLU A 8 30.05 7.35 -8.50
N GLU A 9 30.42 6.11 -8.20
CA GLU A 9 29.47 5.07 -7.79
C GLU A 9 28.74 5.45 -6.50
N LEU A 10 29.45 6.03 -5.53
CA LEU A 10 28.85 6.57 -4.31
C LEU A 10 27.87 7.71 -4.57
N LYS A 11 28.16 8.60 -5.54
CA LYS A 11 27.23 9.68 -5.94
C LYS A 11 25.97 9.13 -6.62
N LYS A 12 26.09 8.08 -7.43
CA LYS A 12 24.94 7.39 -8.06
C LYS A 12 24.04 6.74 -7.01
N ILE A 13 24.63 6.03 -6.05
CA ILE A 13 23.92 5.40 -4.92
C ILE A 13 23.21 6.46 -4.07
N HIS A 14 23.88 7.56 -3.74
CA HIS A 14 23.28 8.65 -2.94
C HIS A 14 22.08 9.31 -3.65
N THR A 15 22.11 9.42 -4.97
CA THR A 15 21.01 9.97 -5.76
C THR A 15 19.81 9.01 -5.79
N GLN A 16 20.06 7.69 -5.91
CA GLN A 16 19.00 6.68 -5.82
C GLN A 16 18.35 6.65 -4.44
N ILE A 17 19.14 6.73 -3.36
CA ILE A 17 18.62 6.80 -1.98
C ILE A 17 17.71 8.03 -1.79
N LYS A 18 18.08 9.19 -2.37
CA LYS A 18 17.24 10.41 -2.35
C LYS A 18 15.89 10.22 -3.05
N VAL A 19 15.87 9.54 -4.20
CA VAL A 19 14.62 9.25 -4.92
C VAL A 19 13.72 8.29 -4.13
N LEU A 20 14.29 7.24 -3.54
CA LEU A 20 13.56 6.30 -2.68
C LEU A 20 13.06 6.94 -1.37
N THR A 21 13.85 7.81 -0.75
CA THR A 21 13.44 8.50 0.49
C THR A 21 12.34 9.53 0.27
N ALA A 22 12.28 10.19 -0.90
CA ALA A 22 11.18 11.08 -1.26
C ALA A 22 9.83 10.33 -1.38
N SER A 23 9.82 9.12 -1.93
CA SER A 23 8.61 8.26 -1.91
C SER A 23 8.31 7.71 -0.52
N HIS A 24 9.33 7.49 0.32
CA HIS A 24 9.18 6.92 1.64
C HIS A 24 8.66 7.94 2.67
N GLU A 25 9.01 9.22 2.57
CA GLU A 25 8.51 10.26 3.48
C GLU A 25 7.01 10.52 3.28
N ALA A 26 6.54 10.50 2.02
CA ALA A 26 5.11 10.51 1.70
C ALA A 26 4.39 9.27 2.24
N ALA A 27 5.01 8.09 2.15
CA ALA A 27 4.49 6.85 2.73
C ALA A 27 4.49 6.88 4.27
N LEU A 28 5.48 7.50 4.92
CA LEU A 28 5.58 7.65 6.38
C LEU A 28 4.50 8.59 6.92
N ALA A 29 4.23 9.70 6.24
CA ALA A 29 3.11 10.59 6.57
C ALA A 29 1.77 9.86 6.45
N GLN A 30 1.61 9.05 5.39
CA GLN A 30 0.44 8.19 5.23
C GLN A 30 0.37 7.13 6.33
N LEU A 31 1.47 6.46 6.70
CA LEU A 31 1.52 5.43 7.75
C LEU A 31 1.23 6.00 9.15
N ALA A 32 1.68 7.22 9.46
CA ALA A 32 1.35 7.91 10.71
C ALA A 32 -0.15 8.22 10.81
N SER A 33 -0.74 8.68 9.71
CA SER A 33 -2.20 8.86 9.60
C SER A 33 -2.94 7.53 9.62
N LEU A 34 -2.38 6.48 9.00
CA LEU A 34 -2.91 5.13 8.95
C LEU A 34 -2.98 4.52 10.35
N ARG A 35 -1.91 4.64 11.15
CA ARG A 35 -1.87 4.14 12.53
C ARG A 35 -2.96 4.78 13.39
N THR A 36 -3.17 6.08 13.20
CA THR A 36 -4.21 6.84 13.91
C THR A 36 -5.61 6.46 13.41
N ASN A 37 -5.77 6.30 12.10
CA ASN A 37 -7.03 5.91 11.47
C ASN A 37 -7.41 4.46 11.77
N CYS A 38 -6.47 3.51 11.74
CA CYS A 38 -6.70 2.10 12.08
C CYS A 38 -7.21 1.96 13.52
N ARG A 39 -6.70 2.79 14.44
CA ARG A 39 -7.20 2.85 15.83
C ARG A 39 -8.62 3.42 15.92
N ARG A 40 -8.96 4.38 15.07
CA ARG A 40 -10.27 5.06 15.03
C ARG A 40 -11.35 4.26 14.31
N ILE A 41 -10.97 3.47 13.30
CA ILE A 41 -11.85 2.62 12.48
C ILE A 41 -12.14 1.28 13.19
N GLY A 42 -11.51 1.01 14.34
CA GLY A 42 -11.70 -0.24 15.07
C GLY A 42 -11.16 -1.44 14.32
N ILE A 43 -10.08 -1.26 13.55
CA ILE A 43 -9.29 -2.37 12.97
C ILE A 43 -8.60 -3.06 14.15
N GLN A 44 -9.32 -3.99 14.77
CA GLN A 44 -8.84 -4.80 15.89
C GLN A 44 -8.20 -6.09 15.35
N ALA A 45 -7.46 -6.78 16.22
CA ALA A 45 -6.74 -8.02 15.89
C ALA A 45 -7.63 -9.19 15.39
N GLN A 46 -8.96 -9.05 15.40
CA GLN A 46 -9.92 -10.06 14.93
C GLN A 46 -10.34 -9.90 13.46
N GLN A 47 -9.53 -9.22 12.66
CA GLN A 47 -9.82 -8.95 11.26
C GLN A 47 -9.03 -9.92 10.37
N ALA A 48 -9.75 -10.67 9.52
CA ALA A 48 -9.09 -11.57 8.57
C ALA A 48 -8.46 -10.75 7.43
N LEU A 49 -7.16 -10.96 7.20
CA LEU A 49 -6.35 -10.29 6.19
C LEU A 49 -6.38 -11.09 4.88
N TYR A 50 -6.70 -10.40 3.78
CA TYR A 50 -6.71 -11.00 2.44
C TYR A 50 -5.73 -10.26 1.53
N VAL A 51 -5.00 -11.03 0.73
CA VAL A 51 -4.12 -10.52 -0.32
C VAL A 51 -4.67 -10.98 -1.66
N GLY A 52 -4.45 -10.17 -2.70
CA GLY A 52 -4.83 -10.56 -4.06
C GLY A 52 -4.20 -11.90 -4.48
N LYS A 53 -4.80 -12.56 -5.48
CA LYS A 53 -4.37 -13.89 -5.98
C LYS A 53 -2.86 -13.97 -6.31
N SER A 54 -2.25 -12.84 -6.69
CA SER A 54 -0.83 -12.73 -6.99
C SER A 54 0.10 -12.80 -5.78
N LEU A 55 -0.42 -12.73 -4.55
CA LEU A 55 0.32 -12.79 -3.28
C LEU A 55 1.54 -11.84 -3.25
N ASN A 56 1.42 -10.66 -3.86
CA ASN A 56 2.49 -9.67 -3.87
C ASN A 56 2.62 -9.02 -2.48
N PRO A 57 3.79 -9.06 -1.82
CA PRO A 57 4.01 -8.42 -0.51
C PRO A 57 3.86 -6.90 -0.52
N GLU A 58 4.00 -6.25 -1.68
CA GLU A 58 3.72 -4.81 -1.85
C GLU A 58 2.29 -4.51 -2.36
N GLY A 59 1.46 -5.55 -2.48
CA GLY A 59 0.08 -5.43 -2.93
C GLY A 59 -0.85 -4.82 -1.87
N ALA A 60 -1.99 -4.31 -2.33
CA ALA A 60 -3.04 -3.84 -1.43
C ALA A 60 -3.58 -5.00 -0.57
N ILE A 61 -3.71 -4.74 0.72
CA ILE A 61 -4.32 -5.66 1.69
C ILE A 61 -5.80 -5.29 1.82
N MET A 62 -6.66 -6.29 1.78
CA MET A 62 -8.09 -6.13 2.07
C MET A 62 -8.40 -6.73 3.43
N PHE A 63 -9.33 -6.08 4.12
CA PHE A 63 -9.70 -6.47 5.46
C PHE A 63 -11.16 -6.90 5.54
N LEU A 64 -11.43 -8.12 6.00
CA LEU A 64 -12.78 -8.66 6.14
C LEU A 64 -13.30 -8.47 7.55
N ASN A 65 -14.46 -7.83 7.68
CA ASN A 65 -15.21 -7.72 8.94
C ASN A 65 -16.65 -8.18 8.75
N TYR A 66 -17.31 -8.45 9.87
CA TYR A 66 -18.76 -8.64 9.94
C TYR A 66 -19.41 -7.41 10.56
N ARG A 67 -20.63 -7.09 10.13
CA ARG A 67 -21.46 -6.06 10.77
C ARG A 67 -21.87 -6.49 12.19
N GLU A 68 -22.56 -5.61 12.91
CA GLU A 68 -23.10 -5.90 14.25
C GLU A 68 -23.95 -7.18 14.29
N ASP A 69 -24.62 -7.49 13.17
CA ASP A 69 -25.42 -8.71 12.97
C ASP A 69 -24.58 -10.01 12.95
N GLY A 70 -23.25 -9.93 12.85
CA GLY A 70 -22.34 -11.07 12.83
C GLY A 70 -22.38 -11.96 11.58
N ILE A 71 -23.36 -11.77 10.68
CA ILE A 71 -23.59 -12.64 9.52
C ILE A 71 -23.14 -11.98 8.21
N THR A 72 -23.40 -10.68 8.03
CA THR A 72 -23.13 -10.00 6.75
C THR A 72 -21.67 -9.54 6.68
N PRO A 73 -20.83 -10.13 5.81
CA PRO A 73 -19.45 -9.71 5.65
C PRO A 73 -19.34 -8.41 4.83
N TYR A 74 -18.30 -7.63 5.12
CA TYR A 74 -17.88 -6.50 4.29
C TYR A 74 -16.36 -6.39 4.25
N PHE A 75 -15.85 -5.87 3.13
CA PHE A 75 -14.43 -5.59 2.96
C PHE A 75 -14.15 -4.10 3.15
N THR A 76 -13.11 -3.81 3.90
CA THR A 76 -12.50 -2.47 3.96
C THR A 76 -11.19 -2.51 3.19
N ALA A 77 -10.95 -1.51 2.36
CA ALA A 77 -9.69 -1.36 1.63
C ALA A 77 -9.26 0.11 1.55
N PHE A 78 -7.96 0.36 1.42
CA PHE A 78 -7.44 1.72 1.35
C PHE A 78 -7.63 2.31 -0.05
N LYS A 79 -8.46 3.34 -0.15
CA LYS A 79 -8.76 4.04 -1.42
C LYS A 79 -7.49 4.49 -2.16
N TYR A 80 -6.49 5.00 -1.45
CA TYR A 80 -5.24 5.46 -2.04
C TYR A 80 -4.36 4.34 -2.61
N GLY A 81 -4.62 3.08 -2.25
CA GLY A 81 -3.88 1.90 -2.74
C GLY A 81 -4.55 1.16 -3.90
N LEU A 82 -5.65 1.68 -4.45
CA LEU A 82 -6.43 1.03 -5.52
C LEU A 82 -6.54 1.94 -6.74
N LYS A 83 -6.47 1.35 -7.94
CA LYS A 83 -6.71 2.02 -9.21
C LYS A 83 -8.05 1.57 -9.78
N GLU A 84 -8.94 2.52 -10.03
CA GLU A 84 -10.24 2.25 -10.65
C GLU A 84 -10.06 1.96 -12.15
N THR A 85 -10.67 0.88 -12.63
CA THR A 85 -10.73 0.54 -14.05
C THR A 85 -12.18 0.31 -14.44
N LYS A 86 -12.73 1.17 -15.30
CA LYS A 86 -14.09 1.02 -15.82
C LYS A 86 -14.07 0.07 -17.01
N VAL A 87 -14.73 -1.08 -16.88
CA VAL A 87 -14.92 -2.00 -18.01
C VAL A 87 -16.27 -1.71 -18.64
N ALA A 88 -16.27 -1.06 -19.80
CA ALA A 88 -17.47 -0.94 -20.64
C ALA A 88 -17.46 -2.13 -21.60
N SER A 89 -18.30 -3.13 -21.33
CA SER A 89 -18.55 -4.19 -22.31
C SER A 89 -19.36 -3.59 -23.46
N VAL A 90 -18.70 -3.19 -24.54
CA VAL A 90 -19.38 -3.00 -25.81
C VAL A 90 -19.74 -4.40 -26.30
N CYS A 91 -21.04 -4.70 -26.31
CA CYS A 91 -21.56 -5.90 -26.94
C CYS A 91 -21.50 -5.66 -28.45
N THR A 92 -20.39 -6.04 -29.08
CA THR A 92 -20.27 -5.98 -30.54
C THR A 92 -21.02 -7.17 -31.12
N THR A 93 -22.10 -6.89 -31.85
CA THR A 93 -22.91 -7.86 -32.60
C THR A 93 -22.31 -8.09 -33.97
#